data_AF-A0A920VH84-F1
#
_entry.id   AF-A0A920VH84-F1
#
_cell.length_a   1.000
_cell.length_b   1.000
_cell.length_c   1.000
_cell.angle_alpha   90.00
_cell.angle_beta   90.00
_cell.angle_gamma   90.00
#
_symmetry.space_group_name_H-M   'P 1'
#
loop_
_entity.id
_entity.type
_entity.pdbx_description
1 polymer ?
#
loop_
_entity_poly.entity_id
_entity_poly.type
_entity_poly.pdbx_seq_one_letter_code
_entity_poly.pdbx_strand_id
1 'polypeptide(L)' 'MVHNGIEYGDMQMIAEAYALMKHALGMEAGQMGEVFAEWNTGELDSYLIEITAEILAKVDEETGGPHGGCDP' A
#
# COMPACT_ATOMS: atom_id res chain seq x y z
N MET A 1 -12.72 10.49 -20.84
CA MET A 1 -11.79 10.78 -19.72
C MET A 1 -12.53 10.50 -18.41
N VAL A 2 -12.61 9.23 -18.03
CA VAL A 2 -13.31 8.76 -16.81
C VAL A 2 -12.42 7.75 -16.09
N HIS A 3 -11.76 6.85 -16.83
CA HIS A 3 -10.80 5.87 -16.31
C HIS A 3 -9.71 6.49 -15.43
N ASN A 4 -8.98 7.52 -15.90
CA ASN A 4 -7.99 8.19 -15.06
C ASN A 4 -8.60 8.76 -13.77
N GLY A 5 -9.81 9.32 -13.83
CA GLY A 5 -10.48 9.88 -12.64
C GLY A 5 -10.82 8.82 -11.60
N ILE A 6 -11.23 7.62 -12.05
CA ILE A 6 -11.47 6.46 -11.17
C ILE A 6 -10.15 5.97 -10.58
N GLU A 7 -9.11 5.82 -11.41
CA GLU A 7 -7.77 5.40 -10.96
C GLU A 7 -7.20 6.33 -9.88
N TYR A 8 -7.31 7.65 -10.04
CA TYR A 8 -6.88 8.61 -9.01
C TYR A 8 -7.70 8.45 -7.71
N GLY A 9 -9.00 8.16 -7.82
CA GLY A 9 -9.86 7.90 -6.67
C GLY A 9 -9.42 6.66 -5.90
N ASP A 10 -9.16 5.57 -6.62
CA ASP A 10 -8.72 4.30 -6.02
C ASP A 10 -7.35 4.45 -5.36
N MET A 11 -6.40 5.12 -6.01
CA MET A 11 -5.09 5.41 -5.44
C MET A 11 -5.18 6.26 -4.16
N GLN A 12 -6.09 7.24 -4.11
CA GLN A 12 -6.31 8.04 -2.91
C GLN A 12 -6.92 7.21 -1.76
N MET A 13 -7.91 6.35 -2.05
CA MET A 13 -8.50 5.47 -1.03
C MET A 13 -7.46 4.49 -0.47
N ILE A 14 -6.60 3.93 -1.32
CA ILE A 14 -5.48 3.07 -0.90
C ILE A 14 -4.49 3.85 -0.02
N ALA A 15 -4.13 5.08 -0.41
CA ALA A 15 -3.23 5.94 0.36
C ALA A 15 -3.81 6.31 1.74
N GLU A 16 -5.11 6.56 1.83
CA GLU A 16 -5.78 6.82 3.11
C GLU A 16 -5.83 5.59 4.02
N ALA A 17 -6.11 4.41 3.45
CA ALA A 17 -6.05 3.15 4.20
C ALA A 17 -4.64 2.88 4.75
N TYR A 18 -3.62 3.10 3.91
CA TYR A 18 -2.21 3.04 4.33
C TYR A 18 -1.93 4.02 5.47
N ALA A 19 -2.35 5.29 5.36
CA ALA A 19 -2.10 6.31 6.38
C ALA A 19 -2.76 5.94 7.72
N LEU A 20 -3.97 5.36 7.71
CA LEU A 20 -4.62 4.86 8.92
C LEU A 20 -3.81 3.73 9.56
N MET A 21 -3.37 2.74 8.78
CA MET A 21 -2.54 1.64 9.30
C MET A 21 -1.21 2.13 9.88
N LYS A 22 -0.53 3.06 9.19
CA LYS A 22 0.76 3.58 9.67
C LYS A 22 0.61 4.46 10.91
N HIS A 23 -0.30 5.43 10.89
CA HIS A 23 -0.36 6.47 11.92
C HIS A 23 -1.31 6.16 13.08
N ALA A 24 -2.44 5.51 12.80
CA ALA A 24 -3.41 5.16 13.85
C ALA A 24 -3.10 3.80 14.49
N LEU A 25 -2.62 2.83 13.71
CA LEU A 25 -2.31 1.48 14.20
C LEU A 25 -0.82 1.24 14.45
N GLY A 26 0.07 2.12 13.97
CA GLY A 26 1.52 1.99 14.18
C GLY A 26 2.13 0.80 13.42
N MET A 27 1.52 0.37 12.32
CA MET A 27 1.97 -0.81 11.57
C MET A 27 3.25 -0.52 10.78
N GLU A 28 4.13 -1.50 10.73
CA GLU A 28 5.31 -1.47 9.86
C GLU A 28 4.96 -1.89 8.42
N ALA A 29 5.79 -1.47 7.47
CA ALA A 29 5.54 -1.67 6.03
C ALA A 29 5.25 -3.14 5.68
N GLY A 30 6.04 -4.09 6.20
CA GLY A 30 5.80 -5.52 5.97
C GLY A 30 4.45 -6.00 6.48
N GLN A 31 4.00 -5.52 7.65
CA GLN A 31 2.69 -5.88 8.20
C GLN A 31 1.54 -5.32 7.37
N MET A 32 1.70 -4.10 6.85
CA MET A 32 0.73 -3.50 5.94
C MET A 32 0.69 -4.26 4.61
N GLY A 33 1.85 -4.68 4.09
CA GLY A 33 1.96 -5.51 2.88
C GLY A 33 1.22 -6.83 3.01
N GLU A 34 1.30 -7.50 4.16
CA GLU A 34 0.54 -8.73 4.44
C GLU A 34 -0.98 -8.49 4.40
N VAL A 35 -1.47 -7.38 4.96
CA VAL A 35 -2.89 -7.02 4.90
C VAL A 35 -3.36 -6.76 3.48
N PHE A 36 -2.59 -5.98 2.69
CA PHE A 36 -2.93 -5.75 1.28
C PHE A 36 -2.88 -7.04 0.47
N ALA A 37 -1.94 -7.95 0.75
CA ALA A 37 -1.89 -9.26 0.11
C ALA A 37 -3.12 -10.12 0.45
N GLU A 38 -3.59 -10.08 1.71
CA GLU A 38 -4.85 -10.75 2.10
C GLU A 38 -6.05 -10.16 1.36
N TRP A 39 -6.17 -8.84 1.30
CA TRP A 39 -7.25 -8.15 0.57
C TRP A 39 -7.27 -8.50 -0.92
N ASN A 40 -6.09 -8.74 -1.53
CA ASN A 40 -5.98 -9.15 -2.92
C ASN A 40 -6.48 -10.58 -3.20
N THR A 41 -6.84 -11.35 -2.17
CA THR A 41 -7.45 -12.68 -2.32
C THR A 41 -8.97 -12.66 -2.17
N GLY A 42 -9.55 -11.50 -1.85
CA GLY A 42 -10.97 -11.30 -1.58
C GLY A 42 -11.66 -10.36 -2.58
N GLU A 43 -12.62 -9.59 -2.10
CA GLU A 43 -13.42 -8.68 -2.95
C GLU A 43 -12.61 -7.51 -3.53
N LEU A 44 -11.43 -7.24 -2.99
CA LEU A 44 -10.54 -6.15 -3.41
C LEU A 44 -9.43 -6.63 -4.37
N ASP A 45 -9.48 -7.88 -4.86
CA ASP A 45 -8.56 -8.41 -5.88
C ASP A 45 -8.50 -7.45 -7.08
N SER A 46 -7.37 -6.74 -7.20
CA SER A 46 -7.17 -5.71 -8.20
C SER A 46 -5.69 -5.39 -8.36
N TYR A 47 -5.31 -4.94 -9.56
CA TYR A 47 -3.93 -4.60 -9.88
C TYR A 47 -3.34 -3.55 -8.91
N LEU A 48 -4.12 -2.54 -8.50
CA LEU A 48 -3.64 -1.50 -7.57
C LEU A 48 -3.39 -2.05 -6.15
N ILE A 49 -4.17 -3.03 -5.71
CA ILE A 49 -3.96 -3.69 -4.42
C ILE A 49 -2.75 -4.64 -4.49
N GLU A 50 -2.60 -5.41 -5.57
CA GLU A 50 -1.44 -6.27 -5.83
C GLU A 50 -0.12 -5.47 -5.78
N ILE A 51 0.00 -4.41 -6.58
CA ILE A 51 1.25 -3.62 -6.61
C ILE A 51 1.52 -2.90 -5.29
N THR A 52 0.47 -2.54 -4.54
CA THR A 52 0.64 -1.92 -3.22
C THR A 52 1.23 -2.92 -2.22
N ALA A 53 0.77 -4.18 -2.24
CA ALA A 53 1.36 -5.23 -1.44
C ALA A 53 2.84 -5.47 -1.80
N GLU A 54 3.16 -5.51 -3.10
CA GLU A 54 4.53 -5.68 -3.59
C GLU A 54 5.46 -4.53 -3.20
N ILE A 55 4.98 -3.28 -3.31
CA ILE A 55 5.75 -2.08 -2.91
C ILE A 55 6.08 -2.13 -1.42
N LEU A 56 5.10 -2.47 -0.57
CA LEU A 56 5.28 -2.54 0.88
C LEU A 56 6.18 -3.70 1.33
N ALA A 57 6.30 -4.75 0.52
CA ALA A 57 7.23 -5.86 0.76
C ALA A 57 8.67 -5.55 0.32
N LYS A 58 8.89 -4.47 -0.45
CA LYS A 58 10.21 -4.12 -0.96
C LYS A 58 11.06 -3.47 0.14
N VAL A 59 12.24 -4.05 0.35
CA VAL A 59 13.30 -3.48 1.19
C VAL A 59 14.26 -2.69 0.30
N ASP A 60 14.67 -1.53 0.77
CA ASP A 60 15.71 -0.70 0.17
C ASP A 60 17.09 -1.34 0.45
N GLU A 61 17.83 -1.63 -0.61
CA GLU A 61 19.11 -2.34 -0.53
C GLU A 61 20.25 -1.46 0.02
N GLU A 62 20.12 -0.13 -0.05
CA GLU A 62 21.11 0.83 0.47
C GLU A 62 20.91 1.08 1.96
N THR A 63 19.66 1.19 2.41
CA THR A 63 19.33 1.54 3.80
C THR A 63 18.99 0.33 4.67
N GLY A 64 18.63 -0.80 4.07
CA GLY A 64 18.08 -1.97 4.77
C GLY A 64 16.69 -1.74 5.38
N GLY A 65 16.09 -0.57 5.13
CA GLY A 65 14.76 -0.18 5.59
C GLY A 65 13.69 -0.39 4.51
N PRO A 66 12.41 -0.12 4.82
CA PRO A 66 11.34 -0.23 3.83
C PRO A 66 11.52 0.76 2.66
N HIS A 67 11.27 0.30 1.44
CA HIS A 67 11.38 1.14 0.24
C HIS A 67 10.26 2.18 0.21
N GLY A 68 10.61 3.46 0.11
CA GLY A 68 9.64 4.54 0.00
C GLY A 68 8.91 4.88 1.30
N GLY A 69 9.47 4.50 2.46
CA GLY A 69 9.04 5.09 3.72
C GLY A 69 9.13 6.60 3.61
N CYS A 70 7.98 7.29 3.64
CA CYS A 70 7.93 8.68 4.08
C CYS A 70 8.36 8.69 5.55
N ASP A 71 9.66 8.52 5.80
CA ASP A 71 10.29 9.03 7.01
C ASP A 71 10.21 10.56 6.94
N PRO A 72 9.92 11.24 8.06
CA PRO A 72 9.81 12.69 8.10
C PRO A 72 11.09 13.42 7.66
#